data_AF-A0A3D2IAY8-F1
#
_entry.id   AF-A0A3D2IAY8-F1
#
_cell.length_a   1.000
_cell.length_b   1.000
_cell.length_c   1.000
_cell.angle_alpha   90.00
_cell.angle_beta   90.00
_cell.angle_gamma   90.00
#
_symmetry.space_group_name_H-M   'P 1'
#
loop_
_entity.id
_entity.type
_entity.pdbx_description
1 polymer ?
#
loop_
_entity_poly.entity_id
_entity_poly.type
_entity_poly.pdbx_seq_one_letter_code
_entity_poly.pdbx_strand_id
1 'polypeptide(L)' 'MATVVNKKTLEVIESVNTPEYSLDEWLINPNIPDSPKRHWKVYGNSIILKSASERASADAEWLSQVKSDKKDQF' A
#
# COMPACT_ATOMS: atom_id res chain seq x y z
N MET A 1 -1.44 -18.24 -11.03
CA MET A 1 -1.08 -16.81 -10.93
C MET A 1 -1.51 -16.32 -9.57
N ALA A 2 -0.59 -15.77 -8.79
CA ALA A 2 -0.87 -15.24 -7.46
C ALA A 2 -0.55 -13.74 -7.41
N THR A 3 -1.21 -13.03 -6.50
CA THR A 3 -0.89 -11.64 -6.20
C THR A 3 -0.10 -11.59 -4.92
N VAL A 4 1.06 -10.94 -4.93
CA VAL A 4 1.90 -10.78 -3.75
C VAL A 4 2.02 -9.31 -3.38
N VAL A 5 2.08 -9.04 -2.08
CA VAL A 5 2.29 -7.67 -1.59
C VAL A 5 3.43 -7.62 -0.60
N ASN A 6 4.39 -6.73 -0.85
CA ASN A 6 5.51 -6.53 0.05
C ASN A 6 5.04 -5.84 1.35
N LYS A 7 5.40 -6.41 2.50
CA LYS A 7 4.97 -5.87 3.81
C LYS A 7 5.62 -4.53 4.16
N LYS A 8 6.83 -4.26 3.64
CA LYS A 8 7.59 -3.03 3.92
C LYS A 8 7.24 -1.92 2.95
N THR A 9 7.20 -2.23 1.65
CA THR A 9 7.02 -1.20 0.61
C THR A 9 5.57 -1.05 0.14
N LEU A 10 4.66 -1.96 0.53
CA LEU A 10 3.29 -2.04 0.00
C LEU A 10 3.26 -2.18 -1.54
N GLU A 11 4.35 -2.70 -2.11
CA GLU A 11 4.44 -3.00 -3.53
C GLU A 11 3.54 -4.20 -3.85
N VAL A 12 2.68 -4.03 -4.84
CA VAL A 12 1.74 -5.06 -5.31
C VAL A 12 2.29 -5.61 -6.60
N ILE A 13 2.52 -6.91 -6.65
CA ILE A 13 2.92 -7.61 -7.86
C ILE A 13 1.87 -8.67 -8.15
N GLU A 14 1.22 -8.54 -9.29
CA GLU A 14 0.17 -9.45 -9.75
C GLU A 14 0.76 -10.51 -10.68
N SER A 15 0.10 -11.67 -10.75
CA SER A 15 0.45 -12.76 -11.67
C SER A 15 1.87 -13.33 -11.52
N VAL A 16 2.37 -13.42 -10.29
CA VAL A 16 3.71 -13.97 -10.01
C VAL A 16 3.68 -15.44 -9.60
N ASN A 17 4.86 -16.05 -9.61
CA ASN A 17 5.09 -17.40 -9.10
C ASN A 17 5.42 -17.32 -7.61
N THR A 18 4.60 -17.97 -6.76
CA THR A 18 4.71 -17.87 -5.30
C THR A 18 5.99 -18.43 -4.65
N PRO A 19 6.72 -19.44 -5.18
CA PRO A 19 7.85 -20.03 -4.46
C PRO A 19 9.08 -19.11 -4.37
N GLU A 20 9.12 -17.99 -5.11
CA GLU A 20 10.22 -17.01 -5.04
C GLU A 20 10.02 -15.94 -3.94
N TYR A 21 8.85 -15.92 -3.29
CA TYR A 21 8.47 -14.88 -2.34
C TYR A 21 8.35 -15.42 -0.92
N SER A 22 9.24 -14.96 -0.03
CA SER A 22 9.22 -15.34 1.39
C SER A 22 7.99 -14.76 2.11
N LEU A 23 7.24 -15.61 2.82
CA LEU A 23 6.06 -15.22 3.62
C LEU A 23 6.37 -14.21 4.73
N ASP A 24 7.65 -14.08 5.09
CA ASP A 24 8.12 -13.11 6.08
C ASP A 24 8.07 -11.68 5.55
N GLU A 25 8.47 -11.49 4.28
CA GLU A 25 8.54 -10.18 3.62
C GLU A 25 7.36 -9.90 2.70
N TRP A 26 6.71 -10.95 2.20
CA TRP A 26 5.64 -10.89 1.22
C TRP A 26 4.37 -11.55 1.73
N LEU A 27 3.25 -10.88 1.50
CA LEU A 27 1.92 -11.43 1.65
C LEU A 27 1.55 -12.14 0.35
N ILE A 28 1.25 -13.43 0.42
CA ILE A 28 0.78 -14.20 -0.73
C ILE A 28 -0.74 -14.21 -0.73
N ASN A 29 -1.34 -13.78 -1.83
CA ASN A 29 -2.78 -13.59 -2.01
C ASN A 29 -3.45 -12.82 -0.85
N PRO A 30 -2.96 -11.63 -0.45
CA PRO A 30 -3.64 -10.82 0.54
C PRO A 30 -4.96 -10.28 -0.03
N ASN A 31 -5.92 -10.05 0.86
CA ASN A 31 -7.11 -9.28 0.52
C ASN A 31 -6.70 -7.80 0.36
N ILE A 32 -6.69 -7.30 -0.89
CA ILE A 32 -6.33 -5.91 -1.19
C ILE A 32 -7.62 -5.07 -1.12
N PRO A 33 -7.72 -4.11 -0.20
CA PRO A 33 -8.90 -3.26 -0.14
C PRO A 33 -8.93 -2.30 -1.33
N ASP A 34 -10.13 -2.03 -1.84
CA ASP A 34 -10.39 -1.08 -2.94
C ASP A 34 -10.20 0.36 -2.44
N SER A 35 -8.94 0.77 -2.30
CA SER A 35 -8.54 2.06 -1.77
C SER A 35 -7.11 2.35 -2.19
N PRO A 36 -6.68 3.63 -2.22
CA PRO A 36 -5.32 3.97 -2.56
C PRO A 36 -4.33 3.37 -1.55
N LYS A 37 -3.16 2.93 -2.03
CA LYS A 37 -2.08 2.28 -1.25
C LYS A 37 -1.70 3.03 0.04
N ARG A 38 -1.84 4.35 0.03
CA ARG A 38 -1.58 5.28 1.15
C ARG A 38 -2.42 4.95 2.40
N HIS A 39 -3.63 4.42 2.16
CA HIS A 39 -4.59 4.06 3.19
C HIS A 39 -4.40 2.63 3.69
N TRP A 40 -3.47 1.87 3.12
CA TRP A 40 -3.25 0.48 3.52
C TRP A 40 -2.35 0.39 4.74
N LYS A 41 -2.56 -0.67 5.52
CA LYS A 41 -1.79 -1.01 6.70
C LYS A 41 -1.63 -2.53 6.74
N VAL A 42 -0.41 -2.99 6.93
CA VAL A 42 -0.15 -4.42 7.12
C VAL A 42 -0.51 -4.77 8.56
N TYR A 43 -1.36 -5.78 8.72
CA TYR A 43 -1.74 -6.34 10.01
C TYR A 43 -1.55 -7.85 9.99
N GLY A 44 -0.46 -8.31 10.62
CA GLY A 44 -0.04 -9.71 10.57
C GLY A 44 0.21 -10.16 9.14
N ASN A 45 -0.64 -11.07 8.66
CA ASN A 45 -0.58 -11.66 7.31
C ASN A 45 -1.67 -11.12 6.37
N SER A 46 -2.18 -9.91 6.60
CA SER A 46 -3.17 -9.29 5.71
C SER A 46 -3.01 -7.78 5.63
N ILE A 47 -3.62 -7.21 4.59
CA ILE A 47 -3.67 -5.76 4.40
C ILE A 47 -5.05 -5.31 4.87
N ILE A 48 -5.06 -4.38 5.80
CA ILE A 48 -6.27 -3.72 6.28
C ILE A 48 -6.22 -2.24 5.91
N LEU A 49 -7.37 -1.58 5.96
CA LEU A 49 -7.41 -0.14 5.87
C LEU A 49 -6.99 0.49 7.19
N LYS A 50 -6.19 1.56 7.09
CA LYS A 50 -5.93 2.50 8.17
C LYS A 50 -7.25 3.02 8.75
N SER A 51 -7.21 3.39 10.03
CA SER A 51 -8.36 4.03 10.68
C SER A 51 -8.76 5.33 9.96
N ALA A 52 -9.99 5.79 10.15
CA ALA A 52 -10.46 7.04 9.53
C ALA A 52 -9.50 8.23 9.78
N SER A 53 -9.00 8.36 11.01
CA SER A 53 -8.03 9.41 11.36
C SER A 53 -6.69 9.27 10.64
N GLU A 54 -6.14 8.05 10.57
CA GLU A 54 -4.88 7.78 9.85
C GLU A 54 -5.02 8.01 8.34
N ARG A 55 -6.20 7.71 7.77
CA ARG A 55 -6.49 8.01 6.35
C ARG A 55 -6.57 9.51 6.11
N ALA A 56 -7.22 10.27 6.99
CA ALA A 56 -7.29 11.72 6.89
C ALA A 56 -5.90 12.37 6.94
N SER A 57 -5.01 11.89 7.81
CA SER A 57 -3.61 12.36 7.86
C SER A 57 -2.84 12.03 6.58
N ALA A 58 -2.98 10.80 6.05
CA ALA A 58 -2.33 10.40 4.80
C ALA A 58 -2.85 11.20 3.59
N ASP A 59 -4.14 11.51 3.56
CA ASP A 59 -4.75 12.35 2.52
C ASP A 59 -4.25 13.80 2.62
N ALA A 60 -4.23 14.37 3.83
CA ALA A 60 -3.72 15.71 4.07
C ALA A 60 -2.24 15.87 3.66
N GLU A 61 -1.40 14.87 3.98
CA GLU A 61 0.01 14.84 3.60
C GLU A 61 0.17 14.77 2.08
N TRP A 62 -0.61 13.91 1.42
CA TRP A 62 -0.60 13.81 -0.04
C TRP A 62 -1.08 15.10 -0.71
N LEU A 63 -2.15 15.70 -0.20
CA LEU A 63 -2.68 16.97 -0.72
C LEU A 63 -1.64 18.09 -0.57
N SER A 64 -0.90 18.10 0.53
CA SER A 64 0.21 19.03 0.76
C SER A 64 1.36 18.81 -0.22
N GLN A 65 1.77 17.56 -0.47
CA GLN A 65 2.79 17.24 -1.47
C GLN A 65 2.37 17.65 -2.89
N VAL A 66 1.15 17.33 -3.30
CA VAL A 66 0.61 17.70 -4.62
C VAL A 66 0.57 19.21 -4.80
N LYS A 67 0.21 19.97 -3.75
CA LYS A 67 0.21 21.43 -3.82
C LYS A 67 1.62 22.02 -3.91
N SER A 68 2.58 21.46 -3.18
CA SER A 68 3.98 21.90 -3.25
C SER A 68 4.62 21.58 -4.60
N ASP A 69 4.37 20.38 -5.13
CA ASP A 69 4.86 19.95 -6.46
C ASP A 69 4.32 20.86 -7.58
N LYS A 70 3.04 21.24 -7.52
CA LYS A 70 2.46 22.19 -8.47
C LYS A 70 3.03 23.61 -8.38
N LYS A 71 3.60 23.99 -7.24
CA LYS A 71 4.15 25.34 -7.02
C LYS A 71 5.57 25.49 -7.56
N ASP A 72 6.29 24.38 -7.75
CA ASP A 72 7.64 24.36 -8.32
C ASP A 72 7.63 24.36 -9.87
N GLN A 73 6.48 24.10 -10.50
CA GLN A 73 6.31 24.12 -11.96
C GLN A 73 5.83 25.46 -12.54
N PHE A 74 5.84 26.56 -11.78
CA PHE A 74 5.43 27.89 -12.26
C PHE A 74 6.49 28.96 -12.03
#